data_AF-A0A4Z1TAF8-F1
#
_entry.id   AF-A0A4Z1TAF8-F1
#
_cell.length_a   1.000
_cell.length_b   1.000
_cell.length_c   1.000
_cell.angle_alpha   90.00
_cell.angle_beta   90.00
_cell.angle_gamma   90.00
#
_symmetry.space_group_name_H-M   'P 1'
#
loop_
_entity.id
_entity.type
_entity.pdbx_description
1 polymer ?
#
loop_
_entity_poly.entity_id
_entity_poly.type
_entity_poly.pdbx_seq_one_letter_code
_entity_poly.pdbx_strand_id
1 'polypeptide(L)' 'MARAHGGLTSAGKVRKCTPKKEKKEKPRPPRGRAYRRRQYKKTFESELLIHNGRRLGPNNIIVRQKQGY' A
#
# COMPACT_ATOMS: atom_id res chain seq x y z
N MET A 1 3.31 -37.44 0.83
CA MET A 1 4.37 -36.41 0.87
C MET A 1 3.82 -35.18 1.57
N ALA A 2 4.53 -34.63 2.56
CA ALA A 2 4.76 -33.19 2.62
C ALA A 2 5.64 -32.84 3.83
N ARG A 3 6.70 -32.07 3.58
CA ARG A 3 7.64 -31.52 4.57
C ARG A 3 6.89 -30.72 5.63
N ALA A 4 6.46 -31.36 6.72
CA ALA A 4 5.98 -30.68 7.92
C ALA A 4 7.19 -30.29 8.79
N HIS A 5 7.86 -29.20 8.43
CA HIS A 5 8.95 -28.68 9.25
C HIS A 5 8.39 -27.81 10.37
N GLY A 6 8.43 -28.34 11.60
CA GLY A 6 8.12 -27.68 12.89
C GLY A 6 6.70 -27.91 13.44
N GLY A 7 6.54 -27.97 14.76
CA GLY A 7 5.27 -28.28 15.45
C GLY A 7 4.33 -27.09 15.71
N LEU A 8 3.07 -27.40 16.05
CA LEU A 8 1.99 -26.45 16.38
C LEU A 8 2.27 -25.61 17.65
N THR A 9 3.04 -26.14 18.58
CA THR A 9 3.31 -25.57 19.90
C THR A 9 4.45 -24.53 19.91
N SER A 10 5.12 -24.32 18.77
CA SER A 10 6.29 -23.42 18.69
C SER A 10 5.88 -21.95 18.62
N ALA A 11 6.02 -21.24 19.75
CA ALA A 11 5.75 -19.81 19.84
C ALA A 11 6.66 -18.98 18.91
N GLY A 12 6.05 -18.07 18.16
CA GLY A 12 6.77 -17.12 17.30
C GLY A 12 7.42 -17.72 16.04
N LYS A 13 7.12 -18.99 15.68
CA LYS A 13 7.68 -19.67 14.50
C LYS A 13 7.59 -18.82 13.23
N VAL A 14 6.40 -18.29 12.92
CA VAL A 14 6.17 -17.49 11.71
C VAL A 14 7.01 -16.21 11.71
N ARG A 15 7.04 -15.47 12.82
CA ARG A 15 7.79 -14.21 12.95
C ARG A 15 9.32 -14.43 12.85
N LYS A 16 9.82 -15.59 13.31
CA LYS A 16 11.24 -15.95 13.20
C LYS A 16 11.61 -16.36 11.77
N CYS A 17 10.70 -17.01 11.04
CA CYS A 17 10.93 -17.43 9.65
C CYS A 17 10.77 -16.31 8.63
N THR A 18 9.99 -15.27 8.92
CA THR A 18 9.81 -14.15 7.97
C THR A 18 11.14 -13.44 7.74
N PRO A 19 11.62 -13.32 6.49
CA PRO A 19 12.86 -12.63 6.19
C PRO A 19 12.74 -11.16 6.61
N LYS A 20 13.77 -10.65 7.30
CA LYS A 20 13.79 -9.27 7.76
C LYS A 20 14.01 -8.35 6.55
N LYS A 21 12.96 -7.63 6.16
CA LYS A 21 13.03 -6.63 5.08
C LYS A 21 13.16 -5.23 5.67
N GLU A 22 14.20 -4.52 5.26
CA GLU A 22 14.41 -3.13 5.68
C GLU A 22 13.42 -2.18 5.01
N LYS A 23 13.13 -1.07 5.69
CA LYS A 23 12.28 -0.01 5.14
C LYS A 23 13.11 0.80 4.16
N LYS A 24 12.56 1.04 2.96
CA LYS A 24 13.16 1.96 1.99
C LYS A 24 13.23 3.36 2.58
N GLU A 25 14.34 4.07 2.32
CA GLU A 25 14.43 5.50 2.60
C GLU A 25 13.40 6.25 1.75
N LYS A 26 12.65 7.16 2.39
CA LYS A 26 11.62 7.96 1.73
C LYS A 26 11.72 9.40 2.20
N PRO A 27 11.53 10.38 1.30
CA PRO A 27 11.46 11.78 1.70
C PRO A 27 10.29 12.01 2.66
N ARG A 28 10.45 13.01 3.53
CA ARG A 28 9.43 13.35 4.53
C ARG A 28 8.15 13.80 3.82
N PRO A 29 6.98 13.20 4.13
CA PRO A 29 5.73 13.67 3.56
C PRO A 29 5.36 15.05 4.13
N PRO A 30 4.65 15.90 3.36
CA PRO A 30 4.12 17.15 3.87
C PRO A 30 3.17 16.90 5.04
N ARG A 31 3.14 17.79 6.02
CA ARG A 31 2.30 17.70 7.23
C ARG A 31 1.22 18.77 7.27
N GLY A 32 0.19 18.57 8.10
CA GLY A 32 -0.88 19.54 8.35
C GLY A 32 -1.67 19.94 7.10
N ARG A 33 -1.81 21.26 6.90
CA ARG A 33 -2.57 21.84 5.78
C ARG A 33 -2.04 21.42 4.41
N ALA A 34 -0.72 21.33 4.25
CA ALA A 34 -0.11 20.91 2.99
C ALA A 34 -0.51 19.47 2.62
N TYR A 35 -0.60 18.58 3.62
CA TYR A 35 -1.10 17.22 3.39
C TYR A 35 -2.57 17.20 2.98
N ARG A 36 -3.42 17.98 3.66
CA ARG A 36 -4.85 18.08 3.34
C ARG A 36 -5.09 18.63 1.94
N ARG A 37 -4.33 19.65 1.51
CA ARG A 37 -4.36 20.17 0.13
C ARG A 37 -4.02 19.07 -0.89
N ARG A 38 -2.95 18.31 -0.64
CA ARG A 38 -2.54 17.20 -1.51
C ARG A 38 -3.60 16.11 -1.60
N GLN A 39 -4.26 15.77 -0.48
CA GLN A 39 -5.36 14.80 -0.47
C GLN A 39 -6.55 15.30 -1.29
N TYR A 40 -7.01 16.54 -1.05
CA TYR A 40 -8.14 17.12 -1.79
C TYR A 40 -7.89 17.13 -3.30
N LYS A 41 -6.72 17.61 -3.72
CA LYS A 41 -6.33 17.61 -5.14
C LYS A 41 -6.35 16.20 -5.73
N LYS A 42 -5.88 15.20 -4.98
CA LYS A 42 -5.88 13.80 -5.43
C LYS A 42 -7.29 13.19 -5.50
N THR A 43 -8.17 13.48 -4.54
CA THR A 43 -9.46 12.78 -4.40
C THR A 43 -10.61 13.45 -5.14
N PHE A 44 -10.63 14.78 -5.16
CA PHE A 44 -11.77 15.55 -5.63
C PHE A 44 -11.53 16.29 -6.94
N GLU A 45 -10.33 16.85 -7.12
CA GLU A 45 -9.96 17.64 -8.29
C GLU A 45 -9.41 16.79 -9.44
N SER A 46 -8.67 15.72 -9.13
CA SER A 46 -8.01 14.88 -10.13
C SER A 46 -8.96 13.90 -10.83
N GLU A 47 -8.93 13.91 -12.16
CA GLU A 47 -9.69 12.97 -13.01
C GLU A 47 -9.16 11.52 -12.98
N LEU A 48 -7.98 11.28 -12.38
CA LEU A 48 -7.36 9.96 -12.31
C LEU A 48 -8.23 8.90 -11.62
N LEU A 49 -9.10 9.33 -10.70
CA LEU A 49 -10.01 8.46 -9.98
C LEU A 49 -11.33 8.22 -10.71
N ILE A 50 -11.52 8.82 -11.89
CA ILE A 50 -12.72 8.60 -12.70
C ILE A 50 -12.35 7.61 -13.80
N HIS A 51 -13.12 6.53 -13.89
CA HIS A 51 -13.02 5.58 -14.98
C HIS A 51 -14.43 5.21 -15.44
N ASN A 52 -14.69 5.40 -16.73
CA ASN A 52 -15.98 5.12 -17.36
C ASN A 52 -17.16 5.77 -16.61
N GLY A 53 -17.01 7.04 -16.23
CA GLY A 53 -18.04 7.81 -15.51
C GLY A 53 -18.25 7.44 -14.04
N ARG A 54 -17.49 6.47 -13.50
CA ARG A 54 -17.59 6.04 -12.08
C ARG A 54 -16.35 6.43 -11.30
N ARG A 55 -16.55 6.87 -10.06
CA ARG A 55 -15.44 7.08 -9.10
C ARG A 55 -14.88 5.74 -8.65
N LEU A 56 -13.58 5.57 -8.84
CA LEU A 56 -12.80 4.44 -8.37
C LEU A 56 -12.23 4.72 -6.96
N GLY A 57 -11.97 3.63 -6.23
CA GLY A 57 -11.25 3.71 -4.96
C GLY A 57 -9.81 4.22 -5.14
N PRO A 58 -9.27 4.96 -4.16
CA PRO A 58 -7.96 5.62 -4.26
C PRO A 58 -6.74 4.68 -4.33
N ASN A 59 -6.92 3.39 -4.06
CA ASN A 59 -5.90 2.34 -4.14
C ASN A 59 -6.31 1.21 -5.12
N ASN A 60 -7.03 1.55 -6.19
CA ASN A 60 -7.42 0.60 -7.23
C ASN A 60 -6.23 0.28 -8.17
N ILE A 61 -6.15 -0.96 -8.64
CA ILE A 61 -5.10 -1.44 -9.57
C ILE A 61 -5.06 -0.62 -10.86
N ILE A 62 -6.22 -0.28 -11.43
CA ILE A 62 -6.33 0.53 -12.67
C ILE A 62 -5.69 1.90 -12.47
N VAL A 63 -5.91 2.52 -11.31
CA VAL A 63 -5.34 3.83 -10.95
C VAL A 63 -3.82 3.72 -10.74
N ARG A 64 -3.34 2.61 -10.20
CA ARG A 64 -1.90 2.35 -9.98
C ARG A 64 -1.15 2.17 -11.30
N GLN A 65 -1.70 1.38 -12.23
CA GLN A 65 -1.15 1.20 -13.58
C GLN A 65 -1.06 2.53 -14.34
N LYS A 66 -2.11 3.37 -14.27
CA LYS A 66 -2.09 4.73 -14.85
C LYS A 66 -1.03 5.65 -14.25
N GLN A 67 -0.63 5.40 -13.00
CA GLN A 67 0.40 6.17 -12.30
C GLN A 67 1.82 5.60 -12.49
N GLY A 68 1.97 4.53 -13.28
CA GLY A 68 3.27 3.90 -13.55
C GLY A 68 3.82 3.06 -12.39
N TYR A 69 2.94 2.53 -11.54
CA TYR A 69 3.28 1.58 -10.47
C TYR A 69 3.07 0.13 -10.87
#